data_AF-A0A183TXJ2-F1
#
_entry.id   AF-A0A183TXJ2-F1
#
_cell.length_a   1.000
_cell.length_b   1.000
_cell.length_c   1.000
_cell.angle_alpha   90.00
_cell.angle_beta   90.00
_cell.angle_gamma   90.00
#
_symmetry.space_group_name_H-M   'P 1'
#
loop_
_entity.id
_entity.type
_entity.pdbx_description
1 polymer ?
#
loop_
_entity_poly.entity_id
_entity_poly.type
_entity_poly.pdbx_seq_one_letter_code
_entity_poly.pdbx_strand_id
1 'polypeptide(L)'
;MQYQFSSNVFANISYFPSLPTSPRNGAFYLNQIPSRTVKDFDGKEVVERDGDIMYSLPPLLMVKLSFPKELGPFTIDCRIKDNVKGHEFSNLNTFKGIIGVSFDFMPNTS
;
A
#
# COMPACT_ATOMS: atom_id res chain seq x y z
N MET A 1 0.20 8.44 32.28
CA MET A 1 1.18 9.18 31.44
C MET A 1 0.65 9.17 30.02
N GLN A 2 0.27 10.33 29.51
CA GLN A 2 -0.12 10.52 28.11
C GLN A 2 1.16 10.74 27.30
N TYR A 3 1.47 9.82 26.38
CA TYR A 3 2.54 10.03 25.43
C TYR A 3 1.92 10.44 24.09
N GLN A 4 1.91 11.75 23.85
CA GLN A 4 1.59 12.29 22.53
C GLN A 4 2.91 12.38 21.75
N PHE A 5 3.29 11.31 21.06
CA PHE A 5 4.39 11.35 20.11
C PHE A 5 3.86 11.81 18.75
N SER A 6 3.83 13.12 18.54
CA SER A 6 3.85 13.72 17.21
C SER A 6 5.28 14.16 16.92
N SER A 7 6.16 13.19 16.69
CA SER A 7 7.42 13.46 16.01
C SER A 7 7.26 12.91 14.61
N ASN A 8 7.27 13.78 13.60
CA ASN A 8 7.63 13.36 12.24
C ASN A 8 9.04 12.78 12.32
N VAL A 9 9.14 11.49 12.63
CA VAL A 9 10.40 10.76 12.52
C VAL A 9 10.80 10.91 11.05
N PHE A 10 11.93 11.56 10.80
CA PHE A 10 12.50 11.66 9.46
C PHE A 10 13.02 10.29 9.03
N ALA A 11 12.10 9.38 8.73
CA ALA A 11 12.40 8.14 8.05
C ALA A 11 12.69 8.47 6.58
N ASN A 12 13.77 7.92 6.03
CA ASN A 12 13.95 7.94 4.59
C ASN A 12 13.08 6.85 3.99
N ILE A 13 12.02 7.26 3.30
CA ILE A 13 11.01 6.37 2.73
C ILE A 13 11.26 6.26 1.23
N SER A 14 11.32 5.03 0.73
CA SER A 14 11.38 4.75 -0.71
C SER A 14 10.34 3.71 -1.09
N TYR A 15 9.69 3.92 -2.23
CA TYR A 15 8.65 3.03 -2.75
C TYR A 15 9.09 2.31 -4.02
N PHE A 16 8.64 1.06 -4.17
CA PHE A 16 8.94 0.22 -5.34
C PHE A 16 7.66 -0.50 -5.79
N PRO A 17 7.15 -0.22 -7.01
CA PRO A 17 7.62 0.83 -7.93
C PRO A 17 7.41 2.24 -7.36
N SER A 18 8.32 3.16 -7.69
CA SER A 18 8.16 4.58 -7.35
C SER A 18 7.41 5.33 -8.44
N LEU A 19 6.76 6.44 -8.04
CA LEU A 19 6.19 7.36 -9.00
C LEU A 19 7.29 8.14 -9.75
N PRO A 20 7.13 8.41 -11.05
CA PRO A 20 8.12 9.17 -11.83
C PRO A 20 8.42 10.55 -11.25
N THR A 21 7.44 11.16 -10.58
CA THR A 21 7.54 12.50 -10.01
C THR A 21 8.24 12.54 -8.66
N SER A 22 8.30 11.42 -7.92
CA SER A 22 8.97 11.37 -6.62
C SER A 22 9.22 9.93 -6.16
N PRO A 23 10.46 9.57 -5.79
CA PRO A 23 10.77 8.26 -5.19
C PRO A 23 10.17 8.08 -3.78
N ARG A 24 9.66 9.17 -3.18
CA ARG A 24 8.95 9.17 -1.89
C ARG A 24 7.46 8.87 -2.03
N ASN A 25 6.97 8.61 -3.25
CA ASN A 25 5.60 8.19 -3.48
C ASN A 25 5.60 6.86 -4.24
N GLY A 26 4.75 5.95 -3.80
CA GLY A 26 4.40 4.74 -4.53
C GLY A 26 2.94 4.81 -4.95
N ALA A 27 2.59 4.12 -6.03
CA ALA A 27 1.20 3.98 -6.43
C ALA A 27 0.96 2.60 -7.03
N PHE A 28 -0.30 2.19 -7.03
CA PHE A 28 -0.76 1.08 -7.83
C PHE A 28 -1.00 1.57 -9.26
N TYR A 29 -0.52 0.83 -10.26
CA TYR A 29 -0.71 1.20 -11.68
C TYR A 29 -2.16 1.10 -12.16
N LEU A 30 -3.04 0.50 -11.35
CA LEU A 30 -4.46 0.35 -11.64
C LEU A 30 -5.25 1.35 -10.80
N ASN A 31 -6.15 2.10 -11.46
CA ASN A 31 -7.06 3.08 -10.86
C ASN A 31 -8.29 2.44 -10.16
N GLN A 32 -8.30 1.11 -10.03
CA GLN A 32 -9.35 0.31 -9.42
C GLN A 32 -8.76 -0.82 -8.58
N ILE A 33 -9.25 -0.93 -7.34
CA ILE A 33 -9.00 -2.05 -6.43
C ILE A 33 -10.37 -2.62 -6.07
N PRO A 34 -10.68 -3.92 -6.26
CA PRO A 34 -9.75 -5.04 -6.27
C PRO A 34 -9.31 -5.46 -7.67
N SER A 35 -8.53 -6.54 -7.70
CA SER A 35 -8.09 -7.25 -8.88
C SER A 35 -9.20 -7.48 -9.92
N ARG A 36 -8.83 -7.40 -11.21
CA ARG A 36 -9.74 -7.62 -12.32
C ARG A 36 -9.90 -9.11 -12.60
N THR A 37 -11.10 -9.53 -12.98
CA THR A 37 -11.36 -10.87 -13.51
C THR A 37 -10.44 -11.16 -14.70
N VAL A 38 -9.79 -12.32 -14.69
CA VAL A 38 -9.02 -12.79 -15.84
C VAL A 38 -10.00 -13.21 -16.93
N LYS A 39 -9.78 -12.74 -18.16
CA LYS A 39 -10.60 -13.08 -19.31
C LYS A 39 -9.82 -13.92 -20.32
N ASP A 40 -10.49 -14.87 -20.96
CA ASP A 40 -9.94 -15.63 -22.08
C ASP A 40 -9.92 -14.81 -23.38
N PHE A 41 -9.47 -15.43 -24.49
CA PHE A 41 -9.41 -14.80 -25.80
C PHE A 41 -10.77 -14.40 -26.38
N ASP A 42 -11.86 -15.01 -25.89
CA ASP A 42 -13.24 -14.71 -26.28
C ASP A 42 -13.89 -13.67 -25.33
N GLY A 43 -13.14 -13.17 -24.35
CA GLY A 43 -13.61 -12.18 -23.37
C GLY A 43 -14.48 -12.75 -22.24
N LYS A 44 -14.54 -14.09 -22.10
CA LYS A 44 -15.24 -14.77 -21.01
C LYS A 44 -14.36 -14.86 -19.77
N GLU A 45 -14.99 -14.83 -18.60
CA GLU A 45 -14.28 -14.98 -17.33
C GLU A 45 -13.65 -16.36 -17.25
N VAL A 46 -12.37 -16.41 -16.89
CA VAL A 46 -11.68 -17.69 -16.70
C VAL A 46 -12.03 -18.22 -15.31
N VAL A 47 -12.49 -19.47 -15.27
CA VAL A 47 -12.94 -20.14 -14.05
C VAL A 47 -11.96 -21.27 -13.72
N GLU A 48 -11.57 -21.39 -12.46
CA GLU A 48 -10.77 -22.48 -11.94
C GLU A 48 -11.56 -23.80 -11.94
N ARG A 49 -10.87 -24.92 -11.71
CA ARG A 49 -11.50 -26.26 -11.79
C ARG A 49 -12.56 -26.50 -10.72
N ASP A 50 -12.52 -25.75 -9.63
CA ASP A 50 -13.47 -25.78 -8.52
C ASP A 50 -14.69 -24.85 -8.74
N GLY A 51 -14.71 -24.07 -9.82
CA GLY A 51 -15.79 -23.15 -10.14
C GLY A 51 -15.55 -21.71 -9.71
N ASP A 52 -14.40 -21.39 -9.11
CA ASP A 52 -14.07 -20.02 -8.69
C ASP A 52 -13.56 -19.18 -9.87
N ILE A 53 -13.97 -17.90 -9.92
CA ILE A 53 -13.51 -16.96 -10.95
C ILE A 53 -12.06 -16.58 -10.66
N MET A 54 -11.17 -16.71 -11.65
CA MET A 54 -9.79 -16.24 -11.52
C MET A 54 -9.73 -14.72 -11.54
N TYR A 55 -9.00 -14.18 -10.57
CA TYR A 55 -8.66 -12.76 -10.52
C TYR A 55 -7.16 -12.58 -10.76
N SER A 56 -6.81 -11.48 -11.42
CA SER A 56 -5.42 -11.01 -11.47
C SER A 56 -4.86 -10.87 -10.05
N LEU A 57 -3.57 -11.10 -9.85
CA LEU A 57 -2.97 -10.77 -8.55
C LEU A 57 -3.10 -9.26 -8.30
N PRO A 58 -3.52 -8.83 -7.10
CA PRO A 58 -3.55 -7.42 -6.77
C PRO A 58 -2.13 -6.84 -6.91
N PRO A 59 -2.00 -5.61 -7.43
CA PRO A 59 -0.69 -4.99 -7.58
C PRO A 59 -0.03 -4.85 -6.20
N LEU A 60 1.26 -5.17 -6.12
CA LEU A 60 2.04 -5.08 -4.90
C LEU A 60 2.87 -3.79 -4.90
N LEU A 61 3.03 -3.21 -3.71
CA LEU A 61 3.88 -2.05 -3.47
C LEU A 61 4.81 -2.37 -2.30
N MET A 62 6.11 -2.30 -2.55
CA MET A 62 7.11 -2.44 -1.50
C MET A 62 7.50 -1.05 -0.97
N VAL A 63 7.57 -0.95 0.36
CA VAL A 63 8.03 0.26 1.05
C VAL A 63 9.30 -0.07 1.81
N LYS A 64 10.37 0.69 1.54
CA LYS A 64 11.61 0.66 2.30
C LYS A 64 11.64 1.85 3.25
N LEU A 65 11.63 1.57 4.54
CA LEU A 65 11.79 2.56 5.60
C LEU A 65 13.21 2.45 6.15
N SER A 66 13.98 3.54 6.07
CA SER A 66 15.32 3.61 6.66
C SER A 66 15.31 4.62 7.81
N PHE A 67 15.72 4.16 8.98
CA PHE A 67 15.67 4.90 10.24
C PHE A 67 17.08 5.26 10.71
N PRO A 68 17.29 6.43 11.36
CA PRO A 68 18.49 6.70 12.14
C PRO A 68 18.77 5.60 13.18
N LYS A 69 20.05 5.40 13.54
CA LYS A 69 20.46 4.40 14.55
C LYS A 69 19.83 4.63 15.93
N GLU A 70 19.66 5.88 16.31
CA GLU A 70 19.12 6.26 17.63
C GLU A 70 17.65 6.64 17.48
N LEU A 71 16.78 5.63 17.49
CA LEU A 71 15.34 5.83 17.54
C LEU A 71 14.75 5.07 18.72
N GLY A 72 13.84 5.72 19.44
CA GLY A 72 12.99 5.05 20.42
C GLY A 72 11.88 4.24 19.72
N PRO A 73 10.98 3.61 20.49
CA PRO A 73 9.78 2.99 19.94
C PRO A 73 8.90 4.01 19.21
N PHE A 74 8.32 3.64 18.07
CA PHE A 74 7.37 4.47 17.34
C PHE A 74 6.34 3.61 16.59
N THR A 75 5.18 4.19 16.32
CA THR A 75 4.15 3.55 15.50
C THR A 75 4.31 4.03 14.05
N ILE A 76 4.26 3.08 13.11
CA ILE A 76 4.18 3.36 11.68
C ILE A 76 2.72 3.27 11.28
N ASP A 77 2.21 4.30 10.59
CA ASP A 77 0.86 4.34 10.01
C ASP A 77 0.98 4.48 8.49
N CYS A 78 0.58 3.44 7.77
CA CYS A 78 0.61 3.36 6.32
C CYS A 78 -0.83 3.43 5.79
N ARG A 79 -1.15 4.42 4.94
CA ARG A 79 -2.50 4.57 4.35
C ARG A 79 -2.44 4.81 2.85
N ILE A 80 -3.43 4.28 2.13
CA ILE A 80 -3.68 4.63 0.73
C ILE A 80 -4.30 6.02 0.70
N LYS A 81 -3.71 6.93 -0.08
CA LYS A 81 -4.23 8.27 -0.33
C LYS A 81 -4.97 8.30 -1.66
N ASP A 82 -6.12 8.98 -1.70
CA ASP A 82 -6.92 9.21 -2.90
C ASP A 82 -6.67 10.58 -3.55
N ASN A 83 -5.92 11.46 -2.89
CA ASN A 83 -5.71 12.85 -3.30
C ASN A 83 -4.38 13.11 -4.03
N VAL A 84 -3.74 12.08 -4.59
CA VAL A 84 -2.51 12.22 -5.37
C VAL A 84 -2.88 12.44 -6.83
N LYS A 85 -2.62 13.65 -7.34
CA LYS A 85 -2.95 14.05 -8.71
C LYS A 85 -2.36 13.07 -9.74
N GLY A 86 -3.21 12.50 -10.60
CA GLY A 86 -2.84 11.54 -11.64
C GLY A 86 -2.71 10.09 -11.17
N HIS A 87 -2.98 9.82 -9.89
CA HIS A 87 -2.93 8.49 -9.28
C HIS A 87 -4.15 8.26 -8.35
N GLU A 88 -5.29 8.83 -8.71
CA GLU A 88 -6.52 8.75 -7.93
C GLU A 88 -7.19 7.37 -8.05
N PHE A 89 -7.74 6.88 -6.93
CA PHE A 89 -8.52 5.64 -6.91
C PHE A 89 -10.01 5.96 -7.02
N SER A 90 -10.63 5.50 -8.11
CA SER A 90 -12.04 5.75 -8.39
C SER A 90 -13.00 5.11 -7.38
N ASN A 91 -12.56 4.08 -6.66
CA ASN A 91 -13.41 3.27 -5.81
C ASN A 91 -12.87 3.06 -4.39
N LEU A 92 -11.93 3.89 -3.93
CA LEU A 92 -11.40 3.77 -2.55
C LEU A 92 -12.50 3.93 -1.51
N ASN A 93 -13.45 4.85 -1.75
CA ASN A 93 -14.59 5.11 -0.86
C ASN A 93 -15.59 3.96 -0.77
N THR A 94 -15.61 3.07 -1.76
CA THR A 94 -16.52 1.90 -1.80
C THR A 94 -15.76 0.59 -1.58
N PHE A 95 -14.43 0.65 -1.47
CA PHE A 95 -13.59 -0.51 -1.21
C PHE A 95 -13.80 -0.98 0.24
N LYS A 96 -14.26 -2.22 0.39
CA LYS A 96 -14.56 -2.83 1.69
C LYS A 96 -13.35 -3.48 2.38
N GLY A 97 -12.16 -3.37 1.79
CA GLY A 97 -10.93 -3.92 2.35
C GLY A 97 -10.16 -2.95 3.25
N ILE A 98 -8.96 -3.35 3.66
CA ILE A 98 -8.10 -2.56 4.53
C ILE A 98 -7.35 -1.51 3.68
N ILE A 99 -7.61 -0.23 3.94
CA ILE A 99 -6.95 0.91 3.27
C ILE A 99 -5.83 1.55 4.10
N GLY A 100 -5.65 1.11 5.33
CA GLY A 100 -4.61 1.57 6.22
C GLY A 100 -4.20 0.51 7.23
N VAL A 101 -2.90 0.45 7.52
CA VAL A 101 -2.31 -0.48 8.49
C VAL A 101 -1.40 0.31 9.41
N SER A 102 -1.51 0.02 10.71
CA SER A 102 -0.64 0.60 11.72
C SER A 102 0.05 -0.50 12.51
N PHE A 103 1.34 -0.34 12.78
CA PHE A 103 2.12 -1.30 13.54
C PHE A 103 3.24 -0.62 14.32
N ASP A 104 3.56 -1.16 15.48
CA ASP A 104 4.60 -0.63 16.35
C ASP A 104 5.97 -1.17 15.94
N PHE A 105 6.95 -0.28 15.87
CA PHE A 105 8.36 -0.61 15.71
C PHE A 105 9.07 -0.43 17.05
N MET A 106 9.66 -1.52 17.53
CA MET A 106 10.50 -1.53 18.72
C MET A 106 11.94 -1.83 18.29
N PRO A 107 12.85 -0.83 18.29
CA PRO A 107 14.24 -1.07 17.97
C PRO A 107 14.86 -2.03 18.98
N ASN A 108 15.62 -3.01 18.49
CA ASN A 108 16.34 -3.93 19.36
C ASN A 108 17.47 -3.17 20.07
N THR A 109 17.44 -3.17 21.41
CA THR A 109 18.44 -2.48 22.26
C THR A 109 19.58 -3.40 22.71
N SER A 110 19.78 -4.53 22.05
CA SER A 110 20.81 -5.53 22.37
C SER A 110 22.22 -5.10 21.96
#